data_AF-A0A933TQ68-F1
#
_entry.id   AF-A0A933TQ68-F1
#
_cell.length_a   1.000
_cell.length_b   1.000
_cell.length_c   1.000
_cell.angle_alpha   90.00
_cell.angle_beta   90.00
_cell.angle_gamma   90.00
#
_symmetry.space_group_name_H-M   'P 1'
#
loop_
_entity.id
_entity.type
_entity.pdbx_description
1 polymer ?
#
loop_
_entity_poly.entity_id
_entity_poly.type
_entity_poly.pdbx_seq_one_letter_code
_entity_poly.pdbx_strand_id
1 'polypeptide(L)'
;MAYYESLQPGKGLELAEQIEAAIQHIQTFPESAPITRGSVRSIVVQPSSRWSYTLHYRAKTTYIRILAFAHQKRQPFYWFGRR
;
A
#
# COMPACT_ATOMS: atom_id res chain seq x y z
N MET A 1 11.08 2.79 12.33
CA MET A 1 10.00 3.45 13.11
C MET A 1 9.83 4.93 12.78
N ALA A 2 10.88 5.74 12.57
CA ALA A 2 10.77 7.20 12.38
C ALA A 2 10.26 7.73 11.00
N TYR A 3 10.03 6.89 9.98
CA TYR A 3 9.66 7.39 8.64
C TYR A 3 8.17 7.76 8.52
N TYR A 4 7.28 7.11 9.29
CA TYR A 4 5.83 7.26 9.15
C TYR A 4 5.21 8.35 10.05
N GLU A 5 5.85 8.74 11.15
CA GLU A 5 5.36 9.81 12.05
C GLU A 5 5.27 11.19 11.36
N SER A 6 6.09 11.42 10.32
CA SER A 6 6.12 12.69 9.60
C SER A 6 4.90 12.97 8.72
N LEU A 7 4.06 11.96 8.44
CA LEU A 7 3.00 12.09 7.43
C LEU A 7 1.61 12.46 7.97
N GLN A 8 1.30 12.28 9.27
CA GLN A 8 0.06 12.75 9.91
C GLN A 8 0.00 12.42 11.43
N PRO A 9 0.04 13.40 12.36
CA PRO A 9 -0.02 13.14 13.80
C PRO A 9 -1.40 12.65 14.26
N GLY A 10 -1.44 11.69 15.20
CA GLY A 10 -2.64 11.23 15.92
C GLY A 10 -3.53 10.19 15.22
N LYS A 11 -3.48 10.10 13.89
CA LYS A 11 -4.10 9.02 13.07
C LYS A 11 -3.09 8.18 12.29
N GLY A 12 -1.81 8.54 12.41
CA GLY A 12 -0.70 7.87 11.75
C GLY A 12 -0.42 6.48 12.32
N LEU A 13 -0.75 6.21 13.58
CA LEU A 13 -0.43 4.93 14.23
C LEU A 13 -1.28 3.77 13.69
N GLU A 14 -2.61 3.87 13.74
CA GLU A 14 -3.51 2.83 13.18
C GLU A 14 -3.25 2.61 11.69
N LEU A 15 -3.00 3.71 10.95
CA LEU A 15 -2.63 3.62 9.55
C LEU A 15 -1.28 2.92 9.36
N ALA A 16 -0.26 3.24 10.17
CA ALA A 16 1.06 2.64 10.10
C ALA A 16 1.01 1.14 10.42
N GLU A 17 0.27 0.73 11.46
CA GLU A 17 0.08 -0.67 11.82
C GLU A 17 -0.59 -1.45 10.69
N GLN A 18 -1.63 -0.88 10.07
CA GLN A 18 -2.32 -1.53 8.95
C GLN A 18 -1.46 -1.59 7.68
N ILE A 19 -0.63 -0.57 7.43
CA ILE A 19 0.36 -0.59 6.35
C ILE A 19 1.41 -1.66 6.61
N GLU A 20 1.93 -1.74 7.83
CA GLU A 20 2.95 -2.72 8.22
C GLU A 20 2.41 -4.14 8.12
N ALA A 21 1.20 -4.39 8.61
CA ALA A 21 0.50 -5.67 8.45
C ALA A 21 0.30 -6.03 6.97
N ALA A 22 -0.09 -5.06 6.13
CA ALA A 22 -0.22 -5.28 4.69
C ALA A 22 1.14 -5.60 4.04
N ILE A 23 2.22 -4.94 4.45
CA ILE A 23 3.58 -5.21 3.95
C ILE A 23 4.04 -6.62 4.36
N GLN A 24 3.85 -7.00 5.63
CA GLN A 24 4.17 -8.35 6.11
C GLN A 24 3.36 -9.42 5.38
N HIS A 25 2.08 -9.14 5.11
CA HIS A 25 1.21 -10.04 4.36
C HIS A 25 1.73 -10.25 2.94
N ILE A 26 2.05 -9.18 2.21
CA ILE A 26 2.59 -9.34 0.84
C ILE A 26 4.00 -9.91 0.83
N GLN A 27 4.80 -9.74 1.89
CA GLN A 27 6.10 -10.41 2.02
C GLN A 27 5.95 -11.91 2.13
N THR A 28 4.97 -12.37 2.92
CA THR A 28 4.68 -13.80 3.11
C THR A 28 3.99 -14.39 1.88
N PHE A 29 3.05 -13.64 1.29
CA PHE A 29 2.25 -14.06 0.13
C PHE A 29 2.28 -12.99 -0.97
N PRO A 30 3.37 -12.88 -1.73
CA PRO A 30 3.51 -11.83 -2.76
C PRO A 30 2.44 -11.90 -3.84
N GLU A 31 1.84 -13.07 -4.03
CA GLU A 31 0.86 -13.34 -5.09
C GLU A 31 -0.60 -13.29 -4.63
N SER A 32 -0.87 -13.02 -3.34
CA SER A 32 -2.24 -13.01 -2.79
C SER A 32 -3.10 -11.89 -3.35
N ALA A 33 -2.51 -10.75 -3.72
CA ALA A 33 -3.24 -9.62 -4.26
C ALA A 33 -3.47 -9.75 -5.77
N PRO A 34 -4.66 -9.38 -6.28
CA PRO A 34 -4.98 -9.48 -7.70
C PRO A 34 -4.10 -8.54 -8.54
N ILE A 35 -3.79 -8.98 -9.75
CA ILE A 35 -3.13 -8.15 -10.76
C ILE A 35 -4.16 -7.17 -11.31
N THR A 36 -3.88 -5.88 -11.15
CA THR A 36 -4.76 -4.80 -11.61
C THR A 36 -4.30 -4.21 -12.95
N ARG A 37 -3.00 -4.24 -13.24
CA ARG A 37 -2.45 -3.76 -14.51
C ARG A 37 -1.06 -4.32 -14.81
N GLY A 38 -0.91 -5.04 -15.91
CA GLY A 38 0.39 -5.62 -16.29
C GLY A 38 0.90 -6.58 -15.21
N SER A 39 1.98 -6.23 -14.52
CA SER A 39 2.52 -6.98 -13.36
C SER A 39 2.24 -6.31 -12.01
N VAL A 40 1.42 -5.25 -12.00
CA VAL A 40 1.09 -4.49 -10.79
C VAL A 40 -0.06 -5.15 -10.05
N ARG A 41 0.21 -5.56 -8.82
CA ARG A 41 -0.76 -6.08 -7.87
C ARG A 41 -1.25 -4.95 -6.96
N SER A 42 -2.51 -5.02 -6.56
CA SER A 42 -3.12 -4.00 -5.70
C SER A 42 -3.87 -4.65 -4.55
N ILE A 43 -3.59 -4.22 -3.34
CA ILE A 43 -4.33 -4.61 -2.13
C ILE A 43 -4.94 -3.37 -1.50
N VAL A 44 -6.20 -3.49 -1.07
CA VAL A 44 -6.92 -2.41 -0.39
C VAL A 44 -6.66 -2.56 1.12
N VAL A 45 -6.22 -1.47 1.74
CA VAL A 45 -6.00 -1.34 3.18
C VAL A 45 -7.05 -0.37 3.73
N GLN A 46 -7.84 -0.83 4.68
CA GLN A 46 -8.94 -0.07 5.27
C GLN A 46 -8.74 0.07 6.78
N PRO A 47 -7.92 1.04 7.22
CA PRO A 47 -7.72 1.28 8.65
C PRO A 47 -8.99 1.81 9.34
N SER A 48 -9.93 2.38 8.57
CA SER A 48 -11.21 2.85 9.08
C SER A 48 -12.27 2.83 7.97
N SER A 49 -13.54 2.65 8.33
CA SER A 49 -14.68 2.61 7.38
C SER A 49 -14.82 3.86 6.51
N ARG A 50 -14.20 4.97 6.92
CA ARG A 50 -14.31 6.27 6.24
C ARG A 50 -13.31 6.44 5.08
N TRP A 51 -12.20 5.71 5.11
CA TRP A 51 -11.08 5.89 4.18
C TRP A 51 -10.49 4.55 3.73
N SER A 52 -10.32 4.39 2.42
CA SER A 52 -9.65 3.24 1.84
C SER A 52 -8.37 3.70 1.15
N TYR A 53 -7.31 2.97 1.41
CA TYR A 53 -6.03 3.12 0.74
C TYR A 53 -5.79 1.91 -0.15
N THR A 54 -5.07 2.10 -1.25
CA THR A 54 -4.63 1.01 -2.10
C THR A 54 -3.11 1.01 -2.14
N LEU A 55 -2.52 -0.13 -1.76
CA LEU A 55 -1.10 -0.40 -1.92
C LEU A 55 -0.88 -1.07 -3.28
N HIS A 56 -0.13 -0.38 -4.13
CA HIS A 56 0.27 -0.88 -5.44
C HIS A 56 1.71 -1.38 -5.36
N TYR A 57 1.93 -2.63 -5.76
CA TYR A 57 3.26 -3.23 -5.74
C TYR A 57 3.48 -4.18 -6.92
N ARG A 58 4.74 -4.53 -7.15
CA ARG A 58 5.13 -5.62 -8.05
C ARG A 58 5.88 -6.67 -7.24
N ALA A 59 5.41 -7.91 -7.32
CA ALA A 59 6.18 -9.06 -6.87
C ALA A 59 7.28 -9.35 -7.91
N LYS A 60 8.53 -9.38 -7.45
CA LYS A 60 9.68 -9.91 -8.20
C LYS A 60 10.18 -11.14 -7.47
N THR A 61 10.93 -11.99 -8.17
CA THR A 61 11.46 -13.24 -7.61
C THR A 61 12.32 -13.03 -6.36
N THR A 62 13.00 -11.88 -6.26
CA THR A 62 13.95 -11.60 -5.18
C THR A 62 13.49 -10.50 -4.22
N TYR A 63 12.47 -9.72 -4.57
CA TYR A 63 11.99 -8.61 -3.73
C TYR A 63 10.59 -8.14 -4.14
N ILE A 64 9.99 -7.32 -3.28
CA ILE A 64 8.73 -6.64 -3.57
C ILE A 64 9.03 -5.17 -3.81
N ARG A 65 8.60 -4.64 -4.96
CA ARG A 65 8.70 -3.21 -5.26
C ARG A 65 7.37 -2.53 -4.96
N ILE A 66 7.31 -1.73 -3.91
CA ILE A 66 6.16 -0.87 -3.64
C ILE A 66 6.22 0.31 -4.60
N LEU A 67 5.16 0.50 -5.40
CA LEU A 67 5.07 1.59 -6.37
C LEU A 67 4.40 2.82 -5.77
N ALA A 68 3.31 2.61 -5.02
CA ALA A 68 2.56 3.67 -4.38
C ALA A 68 1.63 3.15 -3.29
N PHE A 69 1.32 4.04 -2.36
CA PHE A 69 0.22 3.91 -1.42
C PHE A 69 -0.74 5.07 -1.67
N ALA A 70 -1.94 4.77 -2.16
CA ALA A 70 -2.85 5.78 -2.68
C ALA A 70 -4.15 5.84 -1.89
N HIS A 71 -4.50 7.02 -1.37
CA HIS A 71 -5.80 7.25 -0.76
C HIS A 71 -6.88 7.37 -1.84
N GLN A 72 -7.84 6.44 -1.88
CA GLN A 72 -8.81 6.33 -2.98
C GLN A 72 -9.64 7.62 -3.21
N LYS A 73 -9.98 8.36 -2.14
CA LYS A 73 -10.79 9.60 -2.26
C LYS A 73 -10.02 10.89 -2.55
N ARG A 74 -8.70 10.95 -2.30
CA ARG A 74 -7.97 12.23 -2.30
C ARG A 74 -7.23 12.50 -3.61
N GLN A 75 -6.60 11.49 -4.21
CA GLN A 75 -5.96 11.57 -5.53
C GLN A 75 -5.85 10.17 -6.16
N PRO A 76 -6.92 9.65 -6.78
CA PRO A 76 -6.80 8.43 -7.56
C PRO A 76 -5.82 8.65 -8.73
N PHE A 77 -4.98 7.66 -9.02
CA PHE A 77 -4.09 7.58 -10.21
C PHE A 77 -2.77 8.38 -10.23
N TYR A 78 -2.38 9.14 -9.20
CA TYR A 78 -1.10 9.91 -9.22
C TYR A 78 0.17 9.05 -9.45
N TRP A 79 0.07 7.75 -9.20
CA TRP A 79 1.15 6.77 -9.33
C TRP A 79 1.31 6.19 -10.73
N PHE A 80 0.47 6.56 -11.70
CA PHE A 80 0.48 6.03 -13.08
C PHE A 80 1.83 6.19 -13.79
N GLY A 81 2.68 7.11 -13.36
CA GLY A 81 4.02 7.36 -13.92
C GLY A 81 5.19 6.73 -13.17
N ARG A 82 4.99 6.09 -12.00
CA ARG A 82 6.08 5.51 -11.21
C ARG A 82 6.48 4.14 -11.79
N ARG A 83 7.71 4.02 -12.31
CA ARG A 83 8.26 2.78 -12.89
C ARG A 83 9.01 1.95 -11.87
#